data_AF-A0A023GBS9-F1
#
_entry.id   AF-A0A023GBS9-F1
#
_cell.length_a   1.000
_cell.length_b   1.000
_cell.length_c   1.000
_cell.angle_alpha   90.00
_cell.angle_beta   90.00
_cell.angle_gamma   90.00
#
_symmetry.space_group_name_H-M   'P 1'
#
loop_
_entity.id
_entity.type
_entity.pdbx_description
1 polymer ?
#
loop_
_entity_poly.entity_id
_entity_poly.type
_entity_poly.pdbx_seq_one_letter_code
_entity_poly.pdbx_strand_id
1 'polypeptide(L)'
;FCSTPVSINLRFQEMTHPKVKLMLTGVEQNQEETFLRGDSKYTHDSETLSAFKSYAVEKKTKFGKPDVVFLITGRDVVTDEDDGTINKNGLGIAYLGGLCTDGYVGLGEDNPGFFNGMFTMSHELGHLLGAQHDGSEKVALVPGYMGSERCSWDKGYMMSYKDTGANHQRFSECSLEQMRVVISYRGRSCWVVLSAGQEQVDLYPGNMVTPEQVCKNVFPDKTGVYYEMINPKENECKLKCKYDEAEGRYIYTYSLNADAPDYTPCGQNKVCVRGLCVHDDRGKGHRTHKPKPSTPVVTTSLTPSTTTKIPWWKEWIYGRENVMKTAVKNLE
;
A
#
# COMPACT_ATOMS: atom_id res chain seq x y z
N PHE A 1 2.95 7.65 -6.83
CA PHE A 1 1.57 7.35 -6.39
C PHE A 1 0.77 6.46 -7.34
N CYS A 2 0.55 6.83 -8.61
CA CYS A 2 -0.30 6.05 -9.53
C CYS A 2 0.14 4.59 -9.80
N SER A 3 1.37 4.23 -9.45
CA SER A 3 1.90 2.87 -9.56
C SER A 3 1.68 1.99 -8.33
N THR A 4 1.32 2.58 -7.18
CA THR A 4 1.03 1.84 -5.93
C THR A 4 -0.12 0.83 -6.12
N PRO A 5 -1.26 1.20 -6.73
CA PRO A 5 -2.34 0.25 -7.01
C PRO A 5 -1.90 -0.95 -7.89
N VAL A 6 -0.88 -0.76 -8.74
CA VAL A 6 -0.38 -1.81 -9.64
C VAL A 6 0.34 -2.89 -8.85
N SER A 7 1.20 -2.48 -7.93
CA SER A 7 1.95 -3.38 -7.05
C SER A 7 1.03 -4.08 -6.03
N ILE A 8 0.06 -3.36 -5.46
CA ILE A 8 -0.94 -3.94 -4.55
C ILE A 8 -1.77 -5.01 -5.28
N ASN A 9 -2.19 -4.77 -6.52
CA ASN A 9 -2.92 -5.78 -7.30
C ASN A 9 -2.13 -7.09 -7.50
N LEU A 10 -0.79 -7.06 -7.48
CA LEU A 10 0.02 -8.29 -7.49
C LEU A 10 -0.19 -9.12 -6.22
N ARG A 11 -0.42 -8.50 -5.06
CA ARG A 11 -0.64 -9.21 -3.78
C ARG A 11 -1.98 -9.94 -3.79
N PHE A 12 -2.99 -9.34 -4.41
CA PHE A 12 -4.34 -9.90 -4.55
C PHE A 12 -4.51 -10.88 -5.72
N GLN A 13 -3.48 -11.15 -6.53
CA GLN A 13 -3.62 -11.96 -7.74
C GLN A 13 -4.05 -13.42 -7.51
N GLU A 14 -3.91 -13.93 -6.29
CA GLU A 14 -4.35 -15.28 -5.89
C GLU A 14 -5.85 -15.36 -5.53
N MET A 15 -6.52 -14.21 -5.44
CA MET A 15 -7.98 -14.16 -5.42
C MET A 15 -8.50 -14.51 -6.81
N THR A 16 -9.01 -15.74 -6.95
CA THR A 16 -9.56 -16.25 -8.22
C THR A 16 -11.09 -16.39 -8.20
N HIS A 17 -11.71 -16.49 -7.02
CA HIS A 17 -13.15 -16.75 -6.86
C HIS A 17 -13.73 -16.03 -5.63
N PRO A 18 -14.07 -14.73 -5.72
CA PRO A 18 -14.04 -13.90 -6.92
C PRO A 18 -12.63 -13.42 -7.26
N LYS A 19 -12.43 -13.05 -8.52
CA LYS A 19 -11.19 -12.41 -8.96
C LYS A 19 -11.21 -10.93 -8.63
N VAL A 20 -10.32 -10.50 -7.75
CA VAL A 20 -10.29 -9.13 -7.24
C VAL A 20 -9.27 -8.28 -8.01
N LYS A 21 -9.71 -7.10 -8.45
CA LYS A 21 -8.82 -6.04 -8.93
C LYS A 21 -9.19 -4.71 -8.28
N LEU A 22 -8.25 -4.13 -7.57
CA LEU A 22 -8.36 -2.78 -7.02
C LEU A 22 -8.13 -1.76 -8.12
N MET A 23 -9.04 -0.79 -8.22
CA MET A 23 -8.98 0.27 -9.21
C MET A 23 -9.01 1.62 -8.52
N LEU A 24 -8.01 2.45 -8.80
CA LEU A 24 -7.98 3.83 -8.33
C LEU A 24 -9.07 4.62 -9.06
N THR A 25 -10.03 5.15 -8.31
CA THR A 25 -11.15 5.95 -8.82
C THR A 25 -10.97 7.44 -8.57
N GLY A 26 -10.08 7.80 -7.65
CA GLY A 26 -9.69 9.18 -7.41
C GLY A 26 -8.66 9.32 -6.30
N VAL A 27 -8.07 10.51 -6.22
CA VAL A 27 -7.19 10.92 -5.13
C VAL A 27 -7.64 12.31 -4.69
N GLU A 28 -7.64 12.54 -3.38
CA GLU A 28 -7.85 13.86 -2.81
C GLU A 28 -6.70 14.18 -1.87
N GLN A 29 -5.99 15.26 -2.18
CA GLN A 29 -5.02 15.83 -1.26
C GLN A 29 -5.80 16.74 -0.30
N ASN A 30 -5.89 16.35 0.97
CA ASN A 30 -6.65 17.10 1.95
C ASN A 30 -5.72 18.10 2.65
N GLN A 31 -6.06 19.39 2.60
CA GLN A 31 -5.27 20.45 3.24
C GLN A 31 -5.76 20.85 4.63
N GLU A 32 -7.01 20.53 4.97
CA GLU A 32 -7.64 20.92 6.24
C GLU A 32 -7.46 19.86 7.33
N GLU A 33 -7.24 18.60 6.93
CA GLU A 33 -6.88 17.47 7.80
C GLU A 33 -7.80 17.29 9.03
N THR A 34 -9.09 17.68 8.94
CA THR A 34 -10.03 17.74 10.08
C THR A 34 -10.29 16.42 10.79
N PHE A 35 -9.97 15.30 10.14
CA PHE A 35 -10.09 13.95 10.70
C PHE A 35 -8.83 13.46 11.42
N LEU A 36 -7.67 14.13 11.26
CA LEU A 36 -6.46 13.72 11.96
C LEU A 36 -6.59 13.96 13.47
N ARG A 37 -6.06 13.03 14.24
CA ARG A 37 -5.89 13.13 15.69
C ARG A 37 -4.42 12.90 15.98
N GLY A 38 -3.74 13.90 16.53
CA GLY A 38 -2.30 13.91 16.71
C GLY A 38 -1.70 15.28 16.47
N ASP A 39 -0.42 15.31 16.11
CA ASP A 39 0.36 16.52 15.92
C ASP A 39 1.07 16.53 14.55
N SER A 40 2.10 17.37 14.40
CA SER A 40 2.86 17.46 13.16
C SER A 40 3.73 16.24 12.86
N LYS A 41 3.97 15.39 13.85
CA LYS A 41 4.81 14.19 13.76
C LYS A 41 3.99 12.91 13.86
N TYR A 42 3.04 12.84 14.78
CA TYR A 42 2.30 11.62 15.10
C TYR A 42 0.83 11.71 14.70
N THR A 43 0.23 10.56 14.39
CA THR A 43 -1.22 10.41 14.31
C THR A 43 -1.69 9.18 15.06
N HIS A 44 -2.70 9.33 15.90
CA HIS A 44 -3.28 8.28 16.73
C HIS A 44 -4.20 7.41 15.88
N ASP A 45 -3.88 6.13 15.75
CA ASP A 45 -4.48 5.22 14.78
C ASP A 45 -6.01 5.13 14.89
N SER A 46 -6.53 4.72 16.04
CA SER A 46 -7.91 4.34 16.27
C SER A 46 -8.82 5.58 16.29
N GLU A 47 -8.35 6.65 16.93
CA GLU A 47 -9.06 7.92 16.96
C GLU A 47 -9.14 8.56 15.57
N THR A 48 -8.03 8.56 14.82
CA THR A 48 -7.98 9.09 13.46
C THR A 48 -8.83 8.25 12.52
N LEU A 49 -8.79 6.92 12.62
CA LEU A 49 -9.62 6.03 11.80
C LEU A 49 -11.11 6.29 12.02
N SER A 50 -11.53 6.46 13.27
CA SER A 50 -12.92 6.76 13.64
C SER A 50 -13.39 8.12 13.11
N ALA A 51 -12.57 9.16 13.24
CA ALA A 51 -12.86 10.48 12.67
C ALA A 51 -12.87 10.45 11.13
N PHE A 52 -11.92 9.74 10.52
CA PHE A 52 -11.82 9.58 9.07
C PHE A 52 -13.00 8.79 8.49
N LYS A 53 -13.50 7.79 9.21
CA LYS A 53 -14.74 7.08 8.87
C LYS A 53 -15.91 8.07 8.72
N SER A 54 -16.09 8.93 9.73
CA SER A 54 -17.19 9.91 9.73
C SER A 54 -17.08 10.88 8.55
N TYR A 55 -15.87 11.39 8.31
CA TYR A 55 -15.56 12.22 7.15
C TYR A 55 -15.84 11.51 5.82
N ALA A 56 -15.37 10.26 5.66
CA ALA A 56 -15.59 9.48 4.44
C ALA A 56 -17.07 9.23 4.18
N VAL A 57 -17.86 8.86 5.22
CA VAL A 57 -19.30 8.67 5.10
C VAL A 57 -20.00 9.95 4.63
N GLU A 58 -19.67 11.12 5.19
CA GLU A 58 -20.20 12.41 4.75
C GLU A 58 -19.85 12.70 3.28
N LYS A 59 -18.61 12.40 2.88
CA LYS A 59 -18.12 12.66 1.51
C LYS A 59 -18.47 11.58 0.50
N LYS A 60 -19.13 10.48 0.88
CA LYS A 60 -19.34 9.28 0.04
C LYS A 60 -19.88 9.61 -1.35
N THR A 61 -20.87 10.50 -1.44
CA THR A 61 -21.43 10.97 -2.72
C THR A 61 -20.42 11.80 -3.53
N LYS A 62 -19.71 12.73 -2.87
CA LYS A 62 -18.67 13.56 -3.51
C LYS A 62 -17.50 12.72 -4.02
N PHE A 63 -17.20 11.60 -3.35
CA PHE A 63 -16.16 10.66 -3.74
C PHE A 63 -16.56 9.75 -4.89
N GLY A 64 -17.81 9.82 -5.37
CA GLY A 64 -18.30 8.95 -6.43
C GLY A 64 -18.65 7.54 -5.94
N LYS A 65 -18.97 7.40 -4.64
CA LYS A 65 -19.34 6.13 -3.97
C LYS A 65 -18.29 5.01 -4.16
N PRO A 66 -17.04 5.23 -3.70
CA PRO A 66 -16.01 4.18 -3.75
C PRO A 66 -16.34 3.03 -2.79
N ASP A 67 -15.78 1.85 -3.05
CA ASP A 67 -16.01 0.64 -2.25
C ASP A 67 -15.15 0.64 -0.99
N VAL A 68 -13.95 1.25 -1.08
CA VAL A 68 -13.04 1.54 0.03
C VAL A 68 -12.35 2.89 -0.17
N VAL A 69 -12.00 3.56 0.92
CA VAL A 69 -11.10 4.72 0.93
C VAL A 69 -9.95 4.48 1.89
N PHE A 70 -8.78 4.98 1.53
CA PHE A 70 -7.56 4.76 2.29
C PHE A 70 -6.87 6.10 2.54
N LEU A 71 -6.58 6.39 3.81
CA LEU A 71 -5.78 7.55 4.20
C LEU A 71 -4.30 7.18 4.18
N ILE A 72 -3.50 7.97 3.49
CA ILE A 72 -2.06 7.78 3.40
C ILE A 72 -1.39 8.99 4.03
N THR A 73 -0.67 8.71 5.12
CA THR A 73 -0.02 9.72 5.94
C THR A 73 1.50 9.61 5.85
N GLY A 74 2.17 10.75 5.97
CA GLY A 74 3.62 10.81 6.21
C GLY A 74 3.97 11.04 7.69
N ARG A 75 2.98 11.02 8.58
CA ARG A 75 3.17 11.06 10.04
C ARG A 75 3.39 9.65 10.57
N ASP A 76 4.13 9.55 11.66
CA ASP A 76 4.29 8.31 12.41
C ASP A 76 2.94 7.94 13.03
N VAL A 77 2.33 6.85 12.59
CA VAL A 77 1.08 6.33 13.14
C VAL A 77 1.42 5.60 14.46
N VAL A 78 0.66 5.93 15.49
CA VAL A 78 0.85 5.39 16.84
C VAL A 78 -0.42 4.75 17.36
N THR A 79 -0.26 3.67 18.14
CA THR A 79 -1.35 3.00 18.83
C THR A 79 -1.36 3.43 20.29
N ASP A 80 -2.51 3.88 20.78
CA ASP A 80 -2.72 4.17 22.20
C ASP A 80 -2.99 2.86 22.94
N GLU A 81 -2.15 2.54 23.91
CA GLU A 81 -2.26 1.33 24.74
C GLU A 81 -3.15 1.59 25.96
N ASP A 82 -3.74 0.53 26.52
CA ASP A 82 -4.65 0.61 27.68
C ASP A 82 -4.00 1.25 28.93
N ASP A 83 -2.67 1.20 29.03
CA ASP A 83 -1.89 1.79 30.13
C ASP A 83 -1.57 3.29 29.93
N GLY A 84 -2.06 3.88 28.83
CA GLY A 84 -1.84 5.29 28.46
C GLY A 84 -0.51 5.56 27.78
N THR A 85 0.27 4.52 27.45
CA THR A 85 1.48 4.67 26.63
C THR A 85 1.16 4.65 25.13
N ILE A 86 2.09 5.15 24.33
CA ILE A 86 1.99 5.13 22.85
C ILE A 86 2.98 4.12 22.26
N ASN A 87 2.48 3.27 21.39
CA ASN A 87 3.26 2.30 20.64
C ASN A 87 3.50 2.82 19.22
N LYS A 88 4.78 2.95 18.84
CA LYS A 88 5.20 3.52 17.55
C LYS A 88 5.32 2.48 16.43
N ASN A 89 4.83 1.26 16.65
CA ASN A 89 4.86 0.19 15.64
C ASN A 89 3.55 0.09 14.86
N GLY A 90 2.55 0.93 15.16
CA GLY A 90 1.24 0.91 14.51
C GLY A 90 1.29 1.52 13.12
N LEU A 91 1.96 0.91 12.14
CA LEU A 91 2.17 1.49 10.81
C LEU A 91 0.88 1.76 10.02
N GLY A 92 -0.26 1.18 10.43
CA GLY A 92 -1.57 1.36 9.81
C GLY A 92 -2.68 0.65 10.60
N ILE A 93 -3.93 0.97 10.26
CA ILE A 93 -5.13 0.35 10.84
C ILE A 93 -6.31 0.42 9.87
N ALA A 94 -7.17 -0.59 9.87
CA ALA A 94 -8.42 -0.58 9.13
C ALA A 94 -9.54 -1.37 9.81
N TYR A 95 -10.77 -1.11 9.41
CA TYR A 95 -11.91 -1.91 9.87
C TYR A 95 -11.95 -3.28 9.17
N LEU A 96 -12.05 -4.34 9.97
CA LEU A 96 -12.27 -5.69 9.46
C LEU A 96 -13.61 -5.79 8.71
N GLY A 97 -13.58 -6.25 7.46
CA GLY A 97 -14.75 -6.43 6.61
C GLY A 97 -15.46 -5.13 6.23
N GLY A 98 -14.75 -4.00 6.28
CA GLY A 98 -15.28 -2.66 6.00
C GLY A 98 -15.81 -2.48 4.57
N LEU A 99 -15.42 -3.33 3.62
CA LEU A 99 -15.84 -3.29 2.22
C LEU A 99 -17.35 -3.02 2.06
N CYS A 100 -17.69 -1.94 1.35
CA CYS A 100 -19.08 -1.55 1.04
C CYS A 100 -19.99 -1.35 2.26
N THR A 101 -19.42 -1.04 3.43
CA THR A 101 -20.16 -0.61 4.62
C THR A 101 -19.91 0.88 4.89
N ASP A 102 -20.26 1.35 6.09
CA ASP A 102 -19.81 2.66 6.57
C ASP A 102 -18.42 2.61 7.19
N GLY A 103 -17.88 1.42 7.48
CA GLY A 103 -16.51 1.19 7.93
C GLY A 103 -15.51 0.97 6.79
N TYR A 104 -15.79 1.43 5.58
CA TYR A 104 -14.99 1.22 4.36
C TYR A 104 -13.67 2.01 4.31
N VAL A 105 -13.04 2.24 5.47
CA VAL A 105 -11.88 3.11 5.65
C VAL A 105 -10.70 2.36 6.27
N GLY A 106 -9.50 2.65 5.76
CA GLY A 106 -8.23 2.26 6.37
C GLY A 106 -7.26 3.45 6.35
N LEU A 107 -6.20 3.37 7.13
CA LEU A 107 -5.10 4.32 7.12
C LEU A 107 -3.75 3.61 7.25
N GLY A 108 -2.70 4.21 6.70
CA GLY A 108 -1.35 3.71 6.85
C GLY A 108 -0.29 4.71 6.42
N GLU A 109 0.91 4.50 6.93
CA GLU A 109 2.09 5.30 6.60
C GLU A 109 2.59 5.01 5.17
N ASP A 110 3.02 6.05 4.46
CA ASP A 110 3.87 5.93 3.27
C ASP A 110 4.78 7.16 3.17
N ASN A 111 6.08 6.95 3.04
CA ASN A 111 7.00 8.03 2.72
C ASN A 111 6.88 8.36 1.23
N PRO A 112 6.47 9.60 0.87
CA PRO A 112 6.22 9.96 -0.51
C PRO A 112 7.43 9.66 -1.41
N GLY A 113 7.19 8.85 -2.44
CA GLY A 113 8.20 8.52 -3.45
C GLY A 113 9.03 7.27 -3.15
N PHE A 114 8.93 6.65 -1.96
CA PHE A 114 9.66 5.43 -1.63
C PHE A 114 8.82 4.15 -1.67
N PHE A 115 7.48 4.26 -1.67
CA PHE A 115 6.54 3.13 -1.73
C PHE A 115 6.72 2.13 -0.57
N ASN A 116 7.27 2.58 0.56
CA ASN A 116 7.47 1.75 1.75
C ASN A 116 6.15 1.47 2.49
N GLY A 117 5.09 2.24 2.22
CA GLY A 117 3.74 1.96 2.70
C GLY A 117 2.98 0.88 1.93
N MET A 118 3.56 0.30 0.87
CA MET A 118 2.86 -0.66 0.00
C MET A 118 2.44 -1.93 0.77
N PHE A 119 3.31 -2.46 1.62
CA PHE A 119 3.00 -3.63 2.43
C PHE A 119 1.86 -3.33 3.40
N THR A 120 1.99 -2.27 4.19
CA THR A 120 0.96 -1.81 5.14
C THR A 120 -0.38 -1.60 4.44
N MET A 121 -0.40 -0.87 3.34
CA MET A 121 -1.64 -0.62 2.58
C MET A 121 -2.26 -1.93 2.07
N SER A 122 -1.44 -2.89 1.62
CA SER A 122 -1.94 -4.20 1.19
C SER A 122 -2.53 -5.00 2.37
N HIS A 123 -1.87 -4.98 3.53
CA HIS A 123 -2.33 -5.60 4.77
C HIS A 123 -3.68 -5.04 5.22
N GLU A 124 -3.78 -3.71 5.32
CA GLU A 124 -5.00 -3.02 5.73
C GLU A 124 -6.15 -3.17 4.73
N LEU A 125 -5.84 -3.20 3.42
CA LEU A 125 -6.82 -3.57 2.41
C LEU A 125 -7.29 -5.03 2.55
N GLY A 126 -6.41 -5.92 3.02
CA GLY A 126 -6.76 -7.28 3.43
C GLY A 126 -7.82 -7.27 4.53
N HIS A 127 -7.61 -6.51 5.60
CA HIS A 127 -8.61 -6.33 6.67
C HIS A 127 -9.93 -5.79 6.14
N LEU A 128 -9.91 -4.75 5.30
CA LEU A 128 -11.13 -4.18 4.70
C LEU A 128 -11.92 -5.20 3.88
N LEU A 129 -11.23 -6.07 3.16
CA LEU A 129 -11.83 -7.16 2.38
C LEU A 129 -12.22 -8.35 3.26
N GLY A 130 -11.84 -8.35 4.53
CA GLY A 130 -12.26 -9.31 5.54
C GLY A 130 -11.23 -10.39 5.84
N ALA A 131 -9.94 -10.19 5.66
CA ALA A 131 -8.92 -11.10 6.20
C ALA A 131 -8.63 -10.72 7.66
N GLN A 132 -8.65 -11.68 8.59
CA GLN A 132 -8.03 -11.49 9.91
C GLN A 132 -6.51 -11.69 9.82
N HIS A 133 -5.82 -11.34 10.89
CA HIS A 133 -4.48 -11.84 11.14
C HIS A 133 -4.44 -13.37 11.08
N ASP A 134 -3.32 -13.93 10.62
CA ASP A 134 -3.15 -15.39 10.58
C ASP A 134 -3.06 -15.96 12.00
N GLY A 135 -3.80 -17.03 12.29
CA GLY A 135 -3.85 -17.65 13.61
C GLY A 135 -4.94 -17.12 14.53
N SER A 136 -5.73 -16.12 14.09
CA SER A 136 -6.81 -15.54 14.86
C SER A 136 -8.03 -16.47 14.98
N GLU A 137 -8.68 -16.41 16.14
CA GLU A 137 -9.95 -17.09 16.37
C GLU A 137 -11.08 -16.55 15.48
N LYS A 138 -12.13 -17.34 15.31
CA LYS A 138 -13.34 -16.89 14.61
C LYS A 138 -14.02 -15.72 15.33
N VAL A 139 -14.40 -14.69 14.56
CA VAL A 139 -15.30 -13.61 14.97
C VAL A 139 -16.63 -13.63 14.21
N ALA A 140 -17.63 -12.95 14.75
CA ALA A 140 -18.96 -12.82 14.13
C ALA A 140 -19.00 -11.65 13.12
N LEU A 141 -18.43 -11.85 11.91
CA LEU A 141 -18.39 -10.81 10.88
C LEU A 141 -19.56 -10.89 9.88
N VAL A 142 -19.72 -12.04 9.21
CA VAL A 142 -20.82 -12.32 8.26
C VAL A 142 -21.22 -13.81 8.36
N PRO A 143 -22.42 -14.21 7.90
CA PRO A 143 -22.80 -15.62 7.85
C PRO A 143 -21.76 -16.47 7.11
N GLY A 144 -21.39 -17.61 7.70
CA GLY A 144 -20.38 -18.51 7.13
C GLY A 144 -18.92 -18.09 7.34
N TYR A 145 -18.66 -16.97 8.03
CA TYR A 145 -17.29 -16.53 8.34
C TYR A 145 -16.58 -17.52 9.28
N MET A 146 -15.25 -17.62 9.12
CA MET A 146 -14.38 -18.57 9.80
C MET A 146 -13.15 -17.86 10.38
N GLY A 147 -12.53 -18.45 11.40
CA GLY A 147 -11.23 -18.00 11.90
C GLY A 147 -10.10 -18.41 10.95
N SER A 148 -8.88 -18.02 11.33
CA SER A 148 -7.63 -18.28 10.59
C SER A 148 -6.67 -19.13 11.42
N GLU A 149 -7.15 -19.83 12.45
CA GLU A 149 -6.37 -20.62 13.42
C GLU A 149 -5.47 -21.67 12.74
N ARG A 150 -5.92 -22.21 11.60
CA ARG A 150 -5.17 -23.20 10.81
C ARG A 150 -3.99 -22.61 10.02
N CYS A 151 -3.98 -21.29 9.82
CA CYS A 151 -2.88 -20.57 9.19
C CYS A 151 -1.99 -19.98 10.28
N SER A 152 -0.83 -20.60 10.53
CA SER A 152 0.09 -20.12 11.57
C SER A 152 0.67 -18.74 11.25
N TRP A 153 0.62 -17.84 12.23
CA TRP A 153 1.30 -16.54 12.25
C TRP A 153 2.79 -16.63 11.87
N ASP A 154 3.46 -17.72 12.23
CA ASP A 154 4.89 -17.94 12.01
C ASP A 154 5.25 -18.27 10.56
N LYS A 155 4.26 -18.55 9.70
CA LYS A 155 4.50 -18.68 8.26
C LYS A 155 4.73 -17.34 7.56
N GLY A 156 4.51 -16.22 8.27
CA GLY A 156 4.88 -14.87 7.84
C GLY A 156 4.23 -14.43 6.54
N TYR A 157 2.98 -14.83 6.29
CA TYR A 157 2.19 -14.28 5.19
C TYR A 157 1.81 -12.82 5.47
N MET A 158 1.20 -12.15 4.49
CA MET A 158 0.86 -10.73 4.54
C MET A 158 0.09 -10.30 5.79
N MET A 159 -0.76 -11.18 6.35
CA MET A 159 -1.53 -10.91 7.57
C MET A 159 -0.76 -11.24 8.87
N SER A 160 0.58 -11.30 8.79
CA SER A 160 1.52 -11.44 9.91
C SER A 160 2.59 -10.37 9.83
N TYR A 161 3.05 -9.87 10.98
CA TYR A 161 4.17 -8.93 11.06
C TYR A 161 5.55 -9.62 10.92
N LYS A 162 5.59 -10.95 10.85
CA LYS A 162 6.85 -11.69 10.67
C LYS A 162 7.22 -11.78 9.20
N ASP A 163 8.30 -11.09 8.82
CA ASP A 163 8.94 -11.29 7.52
C ASP A 163 9.74 -12.61 7.53
N THR A 164 9.14 -13.66 6.95
CA THR A 164 9.82 -14.95 6.74
C THR A 164 10.25 -15.16 5.30
N GLY A 165 10.27 -14.08 4.51
CA GLY A 165 10.70 -14.03 3.13
C GLY A 165 9.55 -13.75 2.16
N ALA A 166 9.56 -14.37 0.99
CA ALA A 166 8.59 -14.07 -0.08
C ALA A 166 7.10 -14.25 0.31
N ASN A 167 6.80 -15.10 1.31
CA ASN A 167 5.43 -15.23 1.85
C ASN A 167 4.87 -13.91 2.36
N HIS A 168 5.73 -13.03 2.87
CA HIS A 168 5.33 -11.71 3.38
C HIS A 168 4.67 -10.86 2.29
N GLN A 169 4.84 -11.20 1.01
CA GLN A 169 4.21 -10.52 -0.12
C GLN A 169 2.96 -11.25 -0.67
N ARG A 170 2.39 -12.18 0.10
CA ARG A 170 1.28 -13.05 -0.29
C ARG A 170 0.28 -13.21 0.85
N PHE A 171 -1.00 -13.36 0.53
CA PHE A 171 -2.02 -13.75 1.51
C PHE A 171 -1.99 -15.25 1.76
N SER A 172 -2.31 -15.67 2.99
CA SER A 172 -2.49 -17.09 3.30
C SER A 172 -3.79 -17.63 2.68
N GLU A 173 -3.94 -18.95 2.64
CA GLU A 173 -5.20 -19.56 2.20
C GLU A 173 -6.39 -19.15 3.08
N CYS A 174 -6.17 -18.93 4.38
CA CYS A 174 -7.20 -18.48 5.31
C CYS A 174 -7.65 -17.05 5.00
N SER A 175 -6.68 -16.14 4.79
CA SER A 175 -6.99 -14.76 4.38
C SER A 175 -7.78 -14.74 3.07
N LEU A 176 -7.37 -15.55 2.08
CA LEU A 176 -8.08 -15.67 0.81
C LEU A 176 -9.51 -16.18 1.01
N GLU A 177 -9.73 -17.23 1.80
CA GLU A 177 -11.08 -17.74 2.09
C GLU A 177 -11.97 -16.73 2.81
N GLN A 178 -11.46 -16.08 3.85
CA GLN A 178 -12.21 -15.08 4.60
C GLN A 178 -12.62 -13.90 3.71
N MET A 179 -11.70 -13.40 2.88
CA MET A 179 -12.00 -12.38 1.89
C MET A 179 -13.08 -12.84 0.90
N ARG A 180 -13.02 -14.08 0.40
CA ARG A 180 -14.04 -14.62 -0.51
C ARG A 180 -15.42 -14.62 0.13
N VAL A 181 -15.53 -15.03 1.38
CA VAL A 181 -16.81 -15.05 2.12
C VAL A 181 -17.37 -13.64 2.26
N VAL A 182 -16.56 -12.68 2.70
CA VAL A 182 -17.00 -11.29 2.89
C VAL A 182 -17.39 -10.64 1.58
N ILE A 183 -16.52 -10.73 0.56
CA ILE A 183 -16.80 -10.15 -0.76
C ILE A 183 -18.11 -10.75 -1.31
N SER A 184 -18.24 -12.08 -1.32
CA SER A 184 -19.45 -12.78 -1.81
C SER A 184 -20.71 -12.35 -1.06
N TYR A 185 -20.62 -12.17 0.26
CA TYR A 185 -21.74 -11.71 1.09
C TYR A 185 -22.16 -10.28 0.75
N ARG A 186 -21.21 -9.37 0.47
CA ARG A 186 -21.53 -7.99 0.04
C ARG A 186 -22.27 -7.95 -1.29
N GLY A 187 -22.06 -8.97 -2.14
CA GLY A 187 -22.84 -9.21 -3.34
C GLY A 187 -22.61 -8.20 -4.46
N ARG A 188 -23.41 -8.32 -5.51
CA ARG A 188 -23.16 -7.65 -6.80
C ARG A 188 -23.17 -6.13 -6.74
N SER A 189 -24.00 -5.54 -5.89
CA SER A 189 -24.05 -4.09 -5.70
C SER A 189 -22.74 -3.49 -5.19
N CYS A 190 -21.87 -4.31 -4.55
CA CYS A 190 -20.59 -3.87 -4.02
C CYS A 190 -19.45 -3.91 -5.04
N TRP A 191 -19.47 -4.82 -6.02
CA TRP A 191 -18.36 -4.96 -6.98
C TRP A 191 -18.71 -4.54 -8.41
N VAL A 192 -19.94 -4.06 -8.66
CA VAL A 192 -20.27 -3.37 -9.92
C VAL A 192 -19.53 -2.04 -9.91
N VAL A 193 -18.52 -1.93 -10.75
CA VAL A 193 -17.75 -0.70 -10.90
C VAL A 193 -18.66 0.38 -11.50
N LEU A 194 -19.07 1.34 -10.67
CA LEU A 194 -19.90 2.47 -11.09
C LEU A 194 -19.09 3.64 -11.65
N SER A 195 -17.77 3.65 -11.47
CA SER A 195 -16.87 4.74 -11.87
C SER A 195 -16.00 4.36 -13.07
N ALA A 196 -15.73 5.30 -13.97
CA ALA A 196 -14.63 5.17 -14.92
C ALA A 196 -13.31 5.10 -14.14
N GLY A 197 -12.69 3.92 -14.02
CA GLY A 197 -11.40 3.76 -13.37
C GLY A 197 -10.29 4.47 -14.16
N GLN A 198 -9.26 4.95 -13.47
CA GLN A 198 -8.08 5.45 -14.17
C GLN A 198 -7.36 4.31 -14.90
N GLU A 199 -6.88 4.58 -16.12
CA GLU A 199 -6.04 3.63 -16.84
C GLU A 199 -4.80 3.33 -16.00
N GLN A 200 -4.63 2.05 -15.68
CA GLN A 200 -3.54 1.60 -14.83
C GLN A 200 -2.22 1.85 -15.56
N VAL A 201 -1.40 2.74 -15.03
CA VAL A 201 -0.06 3.00 -15.58
C VAL A 201 0.74 1.70 -15.40
N ASP A 202 1.23 1.13 -16.49
CA ASP A 202 2.02 -0.11 -16.45
C ASP A 202 3.50 0.21 -16.13
N LEU A 203 3.67 0.90 -15.00
CA LEU A 203 4.91 1.22 -14.30
C LEU A 203 4.78 0.70 -12.87
N TYR A 204 5.85 0.12 -12.34
CA TYR A 204 5.93 -0.46 -11.02
C TYR A 204 6.95 0.31 -10.17
N PRO A 205 6.92 0.17 -8.83
CA PRO A 205 7.86 0.83 -7.93
C PRO A 205 9.34 0.73 -8.35
N GLY A 206 9.81 -0.44 -8.79
CA GLY A 206 11.19 -0.64 -9.26
C GLY A 206 11.55 0.06 -10.57
N ASN A 207 10.57 0.58 -11.31
CA ASN A 207 10.81 1.46 -12.47
C ASN A 207 11.01 2.93 -12.06
N MET A 208 10.71 3.30 -10.81
CA MET A 208 10.69 4.69 -10.35
C MET A 208 11.66 4.96 -9.20
N VAL A 209 11.98 3.93 -8.41
CA VAL A 209 12.89 4.02 -7.27
C VAL A 209 14.02 3.04 -7.48
N THR A 210 15.25 3.53 -7.38
CA THR A 210 16.44 2.68 -7.49
C THR A 210 16.73 1.98 -6.15
N PRO A 211 17.40 0.82 -6.16
CA PRO A 211 17.90 0.17 -4.95
C PRO A 211 18.64 1.09 -3.96
N GLU A 212 19.47 1.99 -4.48
CA GLU A 212 20.23 2.95 -3.69
C GLU A 212 19.30 3.95 -2.97
N GLN A 213 18.22 4.38 -3.64
CA GLN A 213 17.23 5.27 -3.04
C GLN A 213 16.44 4.57 -1.94
N VAL A 214 16.08 3.29 -2.14
CA VAL A 214 15.46 2.48 -1.08
C VAL A 214 16.38 2.41 0.14
N CYS A 215 17.66 2.07 -0.05
CA CYS A 215 18.59 1.95 1.07
C CYS A 215 18.91 3.28 1.75
N LYS A 216 18.96 4.39 1.03
CA LYS A 216 19.05 5.73 1.64
C LYS A 216 17.85 6.05 2.51
N ASN A 217 16.65 5.57 2.16
CA ASN A 217 15.47 5.73 3.02
C ASN A 217 15.50 4.80 4.25
N VAL A 218 16.18 3.64 4.16
CA VAL A 218 16.42 2.78 5.34
C VAL A 218 17.37 3.43 6.34
N PHE A 219 18.38 4.16 5.85
CA PHE A 219 19.35 4.88 6.68
C PHE A 219 19.38 6.38 6.34
N PRO A 220 18.32 7.15 6.66
CA PRO A 220 18.17 8.54 6.21
C PRO A 220 19.28 9.47 6.72
N ASP A 221 19.80 9.20 7.92
CA ASP A 221 20.82 10.03 8.58
C ASP A 221 22.26 9.62 8.24
N LYS A 222 22.46 8.65 7.35
CA LYS A 222 23.78 8.11 7.02
C LYS A 222 24.21 8.53 5.62
N THR A 223 25.50 8.86 5.48
CA THR A 223 26.12 9.13 4.20
C THR A 223 26.82 7.87 3.67
N GLY A 224 27.07 7.80 2.36
CA GLY A 224 27.76 6.66 1.77
C GLY A 224 26.97 5.35 1.78
N VAL A 225 25.64 5.39 1.97
CA VAL A 225 24.79 4.20 1.94
C VAL A 225 24.84 3.53 0.56
N TYR A 226 25.09 2.22 0.56
CA TYR A 226 25.11 1.36 -0.61
C TYR A 226 24.22 0.14 -0.39
N TYR A 227 24.04 -0.67 -1.43
CA TYR A 227 23.18 -1.85 -1.40
C TYR A 227 23.88 -3.04 -2.04
N GLU A 228 23.39 -4.22 -1.68
CA GLU A 228 23.66 -5.47 -2.34
C GLU A 228 22.32 -6.15 -2.62
N MET A 229 22.11 -6.60 -3.86
CA MET A 229 20.95 -7.44 -4.19
C MET A 229 21.24 -8.86 -3.67
N ILE A 230 20.46 -9.31 -2.69
CA ILE A 230 20.66 -10.62 -2.06
C ILE A 230 19.45 -11.53 -2.27
N ASN A 231 19.72 -12.83 -2.24
CA ASN A 231 18.71 -13.88 -2.32
C ASN A 231 18.80 -14.75 -1.06
N PRO A 232 18.13 -14.38 0.05
CA PRO A 232 18.24 -15.10 1.33
C PRO A 232 17.78 -16.56 1.23
N LYS A 233 16.81 -16.85 0.37
CA LYS A 233 16.22 -18.18 0.15
C LYS A 233 15.99 -18.43 -1.33
N GLU A 234 16.73 -19.35 -1.93
CA GLU A 234 16.60 -19.77 -3.33
C GLU A 234 16.46 -18.58 -4.32
N ASN A 235 15.22 -18.25 -4.71
CA ASN A 235 14.87 -17.20 -5.67
C ASN A 235 14.22 -15.97 -5.01
N GLU A 236 14.26 -15.84 -3.68
CA GLU A 236 13.85 -14.62 -3.00
C GLU A 236 14.72 -13.44 -3.44
N CYS A 237 14.18 -12.22 -3.45
CA CYS A 237 14.98 -11.02 -3.67
C CYS A 237 14.73 -9.96 -2.59
N LYS A 238 15.82 -9.55 -1.94
CA LYS A 238 15.85 -8.53 -0.88
C LYS A 238 17.06 -7.64 -1.06
N LEU A 239 16.95 -6.37 -0.71
CA LEU A 239 18.07 -5.44 -0.70
C LEU A 239 18.77 -5.53 0.65
N LYS A 240 20.08 -5.81 0.67
CA LYS A 240 20.91 -5.63 1.86
C LYS A 240 21.50 -4.24 1.81
N CYS A 241 20.89 -3.32 2.54
CA CYS A 241 21.34 -1.95 2.69
C CYS A 241 22.49 -1.88 3.66
N LYS A 242 23.55 -1.15 3.31
CA LYS A 242 24.80 -1.09 4.07
C LYS A 242 25.35 0.33 4.14
N TYR A 243 26.04 0.63 5.23
CA TYR A 243 26.92 1.80 5.33
C TYR A 243 28.09 1.47 6.24
N ASP A 244 29.19 2.20 6.08
CA ASP A 244 30.41 1.99 6.84
C ASP A 244 30.69 3.20 7.74
N GLU A 245 31.10 2.97 8.98
CA GLU A 245 31.58 4.01 9.91
C GLU A 245 33.02 3.72 10.33
N ALA A 246 33.85 4.75 10.33
CA ALA A 246 35.22 4.67 10.80
C ALA A 246 35.30 5.08 12.27
N GLU A 247 35.85 4.20 13.11
CA GLU A 247 36.14 4.48 14.51
C GLU A 247 37.63 4.21 14.78
N GLY A 248 38.41 5.29 14.83
CA GLY A 248 39.87 5.21 14.94
C GLY A 248 40.50 4.53 13.71
N ARG A 249 41.02 3.31 13.89
CA ARG A 249 41.63 2.50 12.82
C ARG A 249 40.71 1.40 12.28
N TYR A 250 39.51 1.26 12.85
CA TYR A 250 38.56 0.22 12.47
C TYR A 250 37.45 0.79 11.59
N ILE A 251 36.97 -0.02 10.65
CA ILE A 251 35.80 0.27 9.83
C ILE A 251 34.72 -0.75 10.20
N TYR A 252 33.58 -0.26 10.66
CA TYR A 252 32.41 -1.07 10.99
C TYR A 252 31.35 -0.94 9.91
N THR A 253 30.92 -2.07 9.34
CA THR A 253 29.82 -2.12 8.37
C THR A 253 28.53 -2.47 9.08
N TYR A 254 27.55 -1.59 8.99
CA TYR A 254 26.19 -1.83 9.46
C TYR A 254 25.31 -2.25 8.30
N SER A 255 24.35 -3.15 8.54
CA SER A 255 23.45 -3.61 7.49
C SER A 255 22.06 -3.96 7.97
N LEU A 256 21.06 -3.64 7.15
CA LEU A 256 19.67 -4.07 7.29
C LEU A 256 19.14 -4.59 5.95
N ASN A 257 18.23 -5.56 6.01
CA ASN A 257 17.54 -6.05 4.83
C ASN A 257 16.26 -5.23 4.61
N ALA A 258 15.94 -4.96 3.35
CA ALA A 258 14.71 -4.32 2.92
C ALA A 258 14.09 -5.09 1.75
N ASP A 259 12.78 -4.92 1.56
CA ASP A 259 12.11 -5.45 0.38
C ASP A 259 12.63 -4.76 -0.89
N ALA A 260 12.88 -5.56 -1.93
CA ALA A 260 13.10 -5.03 -3.26
C ALA A 260 11.76 -4.61 -3.87
N PRO A 261 11.61 -3.36 -4.35
CA PRO A 261 10.39 -2.92 -5.02
C PRO A 261 10.06 -3.81 -6.22
N ASP A 262 8.77 -4.03 -6.52
CA ASP A 262 8.41 -4.85 -7.67
C ASP A 262 8.96 -4.26 -8.97
N TYR A 263 9.40 -5.14 -9.86
CA TYR A 263 10.12 -4.92 -11.09
C TYR A 263 11.53 -4.33 -10.95
N THR A 264 12.12 -4.37 -9.75
CA THR A 264 13.56 -4.13 -9.58
C THR A 264 14.36 -5.23 -10.28
N PRO A 265 15.36 -4.91 -11.12
CA PRO A 265 16.23 -5.91 -11.73
C PRO A 265 16.97 -6.74 -10.67
N CYS A 266 16.89 -8.07 -10.77
CA CYS A 266 17.54 -9.00 -9.83
C CYS A 266 18.47 -10.00 -10.54
N GLY A 267 18.62 -9.89 -11.86
CA GLY A 267 19.49 -10.73 -12.66
C GLY A 267 19.27 -10.51 -14.16
N GLN A 268 19.97 -11.29 -14.99
CA GLN A 268 19.82 -11.20 -16.44
C GLN A 268 18.38 -11.55 -16.87
N ASN A 269 17.68 -10.59 -17.47
CA ASN A 269 16.27 -10.71 -17.88
C ASN A 269 15.33 -11.16 -16.75
N LYS A 270 15.65 -10.79 -15.51
CA LYS A 270 14.86 -11.13 -14.33
C LYS A 270 14.56 -9.90 -13.49
N VAL A 271 13.40 -9.92 -12.86
CA VAL A 271 12.90 -8.85 -12.00
C VAL A 271 12.24 -9.40 -10.73
N CYS A 272 12.27 -8.60 -9.67
CA CYS A 272 11.58 -8.88 -8.43
C CYS A 272 10.07 -8.73 -8.58
N VAL A 273 9.29 -9.76 -8.25
CA VAL A 273 7.83 -9.69 -8.19
C VAL A 273 7.38 -10.41 -6.93
N ARG A 274 6.74 -9.68 -6.01
CA ARG A 274 6.28 -10.23 -4.71
C ARG A 274 7.40 -10.94 -3.95
N GLY A 275 8.58 -10.30 -3.90
CA GLY A 275 9.74 -10.83 -3.20
C GLY A 275 10.45 -12.01 -3.88
N LEU A 276 10.07 -12.37 -5.11
CA LEU A 276 10.74 -13.43 -5.89
C LEU A 276 11.39 -12.88 -7.16
N CYS A 277 12.60 -13.32 -7.46
CA CYS A 277 13.32 -13.03 -8.69
C CYS A 277 12.83 -13.95 -9.83
N VAL A 278 11.99 -13.41 -10.70
CA VAL A 278 11.32 -14.14 -11.79
C VAL A 278 11.72 -13.60 -13.16
N HIS A 279 11.48 -14.35 -14.22
CA HIS A 279 11.73 -13.87 -15.58
C HIS A 279 10.81 -12.71 -15.95
N ASP A 280 11.37 -11.69 -16.60
CA ASP A 280 10.60 -10.54 -17.11
C ASP A 280 10.08 -10.82 -18.53
N ASP A 281 9.14 -11.76 -18.64
CA ASP A 281 8.60 -12.20 -19.94
C ASP A 281 7.95 -11.07 -20.75
N ARG A 282 7.55 -9.98 -20.08
CA ARG A 282 6.85 -8.84 -20.67
C ARG A 282 7.73 -7.61 -20.84
N GLY A 283 9.03 -7.69 -20.52
CA GLY A 283 9.99 -6.58 -20.64
C GLY A 283 9.58 -5.32 -19.87
N LYS A 284 8.91 -5.49 -18.73
CA LYS A 284 8.38 -4.38 -17.91
C LYS A 284 9.44 -3.76 -17.00
N GLY A 285 10.50 -4.50 -16.65
CA GLY A 285 11.61 -4.02 -15.81
C GLY A 285 12.39 -2.87 -16.43
N HIS A 286 12.47 -2.80 -17.76
CA HIS A 286 13.23 -1.77 -18.48
C HIS A 286 12.42 -0.52 -18.86
N ARG A 287 11.18 -0.40 -18.40
CA ARG A 287 10.35 0.76 -18.72
C ARG A 287 10.82 1.98 -17.97
N THR A 288 11.28 2.97 -18.72
CA THR A 288 11.60 4.29 -18.18
C THR A 288 10.37 5.18 -18.25
N HIS A 289 10.16 6.00 -17.21
CA HIS A 289 9.11 7.02 -17.21
C HIS A 289 9.48 8.13 -18.21
N LYS A 290 9.06 8.00 -19.49
CA LYS A 290 9.03 9.13 -20.42
C LYS A 290 7.75 9.94 -20.14
N PRO A 291 7.82 11.25 -19.83
CA PRO A 291 6.64 12.09 -19.74
C PRO A 291 5.89 12.01 -21.08
N LYS A 292 4.62 11.57 -21.05
CA LYS A 292 3.77 11.59 -22.24
C LYS A 292 3.55 13.07 -22.63
N PRO A 293 3.74 13.46 -23.90
CA PRO A 293 3.26 14.75 -24.39
C PRO A 293 1.76 14.83 -24.14
N SER A 294 1.30 15.93 -23.54
CA SER A 294 -0.12 16.19 -23.31
C SER A 294 -0.87 16.13 -24.64
N THR A 295 -1.75 15.14 -24.80
CA THR A 295 -2.73 15.13 -25.89
C THR A 295 -3.65 16.34 -25.75
N PRO A 296 -4.00 17.07 -26.83
CA PRO A 296 -4.82 18.26 -26.73
C PRO A 296 -6.21 17.88 -26.20
N VAL A 297 -6.59 18.47 -25.07
CA VAL A 297 -7.97 18.48 -24.60
C VAL A 297 -8.77 19.33 -25.59
N VAL A 298 -9.81 18.75 -26.18
CA VAL A 298 -10.80 19.50 -26.97
C VAL A 298 -11.49 20.48 -26.02
N THR A 299 -11.14 21.76 -26.16
CA THR A 299 -11.68 22.87 -25.37
C THR A 299 -13.08 23.21 -25.88
N THR A 300 -14.13 22.81 -25.17
CA THR A 300 -15.38 23.58 -25.18
C THR A 300 -15.17 24.85 -24.37
N SER A 301 -15.35 25.98 -25.04
CA SER A 301 -15.10 27.34 -24.57
C SER A 301 -15.92 27.71 -23.34
N LEU A 302 -15.25 27.97 -22.22
CA LEU A 302 -15.68 28.96 -21.23
C LEU A 302 -14.47 29.71 -20.68
N THR A 303 -14.71 30.99 -20.42
CA THR A 303 -13.87 32.18 -20.24
C THR A 303 -12.62 32.01 -19.34
N PRO A 304 -11.48 32.68 -19.66
CA PRO A 304 -10.21 32.46 -18.97
C PRO A 304 -10.17 33.18 -17.61
N SER A 305 -10.09 32.41 -16.52
CA SER A 305 -9.43 32.85 -15.30
C SER A 305 -7.98 32.40 -15.35
N THR A 306 -7.07 33.38 -15.38
CA THR A 306 -5.63 33.15 -15.28
C THR A 306 -5.28 32.61 -13.90
N THR A 307 -5.17 31.30 -13.79
CA THR A 307 -4.40 30.65 -12.72
C THR A 307 -3.34 29.80 -13.40
N THR A 308 -2.08 30.15 -13.11
CA THR A 308 -0.88 29.48 -13.60
C THR A 308 -1.00 27.97 -13.35
N LYS A 309 -1.19 27.17 -14.39
CA LYS A 309 -1.24 25.70 -14.28
C LYS A 309 0.15 25.17 -13.98
N ILE A 310 0.47 25.05 -12.69
CA ILE A 310 1.58 24.25 -12.22
C ILE A 310 1.17 22.77 -12.39
N PRO A 311 2.02 21.90 -12.97
CA PRO A 311 1.72 20.47 -13.04
C PRO A 311 1.52 19.89 -11.64
N TRP A 312 0.40 19.21 -11.38
CA TRP A 312 0.00 18.71 -10.04
C TRP A 312 1.04 17.80 -9.35
N TRP A 313 1.95 17.18 -10.11
CA TRP A 313 3.05 16.39 -9.55
C TRP A 313 4.17 17.26 -8.94
N LYS A 314 4.21 18.56 -9.25
CA LYS A 314 5.06 19.56 -8.57
C LYS A 314 4.43 20.12 -7.28
N GLU A 315 3.18 19.78 -6.96
CA GLU A 315 2.51 20.16 -5.70
C GLU A 315 2.64 19.08 -4.60
N TRP A 316 3.48 18.05 -4.83
CA TRP A 316 3.88 17.10 -3.78
C TRP A 316 4.85 17.81 -2.83
N ILE A 317 4.26 18.46 -1.84
CA ILE A 317 4.95 19.08 -0.71
C ILE A 317 4.98 18.06 0.42
N TYR A 318 6.17 17.84 0.99
CA TYR A 318 6.39 17.07 2.22
C TYR A 318 5.33 17.42 3.29
N GLY A 319 4.75 16.40 3.95
CA GLY A 319 3.88 16.59 5.12
C GLY A 319 2.40 16.88 4.87
N ARG A 320 1.78 16.33 3.81
CA ARG A 320 0.33 16.46 3.55
C ARG A 320 -0.35 15.10 3.37
N GLU A 321 -1.55 14.97 3.94
CA GLU A 321 -2.38 13.76 3.83
C GLU A 321 -2.95 13.53 2.43
N ASN A 322 -2.94 12.27 1.99
CA ASN A 322 -3.54 11.85 0.72
C ASN A 322 -4.65 10.82 0.95
N VAL A 323 -5.85 11.13 0.51
CA VAL A 323 -7.00 10.21 0.54
C VAL A 323 -7.13 9.50 -0.81
N MET A 324 -6.82 8.21 -0.81
CA MET A 324 -6.96 7.32 -1.95
C MET A 324 -8.39 6.74 -2.01
N LYS A 325 -9.02 6.81 -3.18
CA LYS A 325 -10.37 6.27 -3.42
C LYS A 325 -10.27 5.08 -4.35
N THR A 326 -10.80 3.93 -3.93
CA THR A 326 -10.61 2.67 -4.64
C THR A 326 -11.94 1.95 -4.86
N ALA A 327 -12.14 1.45 -6.07
CA ALA A 327 -13.19 0.48 -6.38
C ALA A 327 -12.60 -0.94 -6.42
N VAL A 328 -13.36 -1.91 -5.94
CA VAL A 328 -13.02 -3.33 -5.95
C VAL A 328 -13.77 -3.98 -7.09
N LYS A 329 -13.09 -4.18 -8.22
CA LYS A 329 -13.68 -4.83 -9.39
C LYS A 329 -13.60 -6.35 -9.25
N ASN A 330 -14.75 -7.02 -9.32
CA ASN A 330 -14.78 -8.45 -9.63
C ASN A 330 -14.60 -8.62 -11.15
N LEU A 331 -13.63 -9.42 -11.57
CA LEU A 331 -13.28 -9.60 -12.98
C LEU A 331 -14.05 -10.71 -13.71
N GLU A 332 -15.01 -11.37 -13.05
CA GLU A 332 -15.86 -12.50 -13.51
C GLU A 332 -15.14 -13.63 -14.27
#